data_AF-A0A1F5JD63-F1
#
_entry.id   AF-A0A1F5JD63-F1
#
_cell.length_a   1.000
_cell.length_b   1.000
_cell.length_c   1.000
_cell.angle_alpha   90.00
_cell.angle_beta   90.00
_cell.angle_gamma   90.00
#
_symmetry.space_group_name_H-M   'P 1'
#
loop_
_entity.id
_entity.type
_entity.pdbx_description
1 polymer ?
#
loop_
_entity_poly.entity_id
_entity_poly.type
_entity_poly.pdbx_seq_one_letter_code
_entity_poly.pdbx_strand_id
1 'polypeptide(L)'
;MTTALKISKLTNLAVIIFYTLLAFLLIKPLFAQDSTISATSDKKILIQQKIEARKEAVQAKVETRKEKVQIRIASKEANIKQKIEDRKEKIASRHAALKEKLQTFKDKKKAEIAETVNTNLNRINTNQTDRMLKHLNTISTILDKVENLVNQGNSSIKDPDATRVAIEDARIMIISTSDVVTEQSGKDYTIELTSESKVKADAQTQRKKLHNDLLAVRKLVIESKQKVTEVIRTAKAEKGAKEATTSGQQ
;
A
#
# COMPACT_ATOMS: atom_id res chain seq x y z
N MET A 1 64.18 -33.31 41.75
CA MET A 1 65.36 -34.00 42.32
C MET A 1 64.97 -35.46 42.50
N THR A 2 65.27 -36.30 41.50
CA THR A 2 66.31 -37.36 41.50
C THR A 2 65.87 -38.60 42.31
N THR A 3 65.84 -39.85 41.84
CA THR A 3 66.05 -40.50 40.53
C THR A 3 65.65 -41.98 40.72
N ALA A 4 65.29 -42.63 39.63
CA ALA A 4 64.99 -44.07 39.53
C ALA A 4 66.16 -44.99 39.93
N LEU A 5 65.83 -46.19 40.42
CA LEU A 5 66.76 -47.28 40.69
C LEU A 5 66.67 -48.36 39.58
N LYS A 6 67.82 -48.60 38.92
CA LYS A 6 68.37 -49.82 38.28
C LYS A 6 67.41 -50.98 37.92
N ILE A 7 67.25 -51.35 36.64
CA ILE A 7 68.17 -52.12 35.74
C ILE A 7 68.36 -53.60 36.14
N SER A 8 67.74 -54.51 35.37
CA SER A 8 68.26 -55.82 34.94
C SER A 8 68.49 -55.73 33.41
N LYS A 9 69.70 -55.61 32.89
CA LYS A 9 70.75 -56.62 32.59
C LYS A 9 70.38 -57.69 31.54
N LEU A 10 71.01 -57.50 30.36
CA LEU A 10 71.62 -58.50 29.44
C LEU A 10 70.62 -59.36 28.63
N THR A 11 70.64 -59.33 27.30
CA THR A 11 71.76 -59.79 26.47
C THR A 11 71.95 -59.00 25.14
N ASN A 12 73.22 -58.80 24.78
CA ASN A 12 73.72 -58.24 23.52
C ASN A 12 73.90 -59.34 22.47
N LEU A 13 73.65 -59.03 21.19
CA LEU A 13 74.49 -59.43 20.03
C LEU A 13 73.95 -58.68 18.78
N ALA A 14 74.46 -57.50 18.41
CA ALA A 14 75.70 -57.27 17.67
C ALA A 14 75.80 -58.00 16.31
N VAL A 15 75.14 -57.45 15.29
CA VAL A 15 75.55 -57.46 13.87
C VAL A 15 75.19 -56.06 13.32
N ILE A 16 76.03 -55.04 13.48
CA ILE A 16 77.00 -54.56 12.47
C ILE A 16 76.27 -54.36 11.12
N ILE A 17 75.66 -53.20 10.91
CA ILE A 17 76.25 -52.08 10.14
C ILE A 17 76.84 -52.56 8.81
N PHE A 18 75.99 -52.64 7.79
CA PHE A 18 76.42 -52.58 6.40
C PHE A 18 75.35 -51.83 5.60
N TYR A 19 75.77 -50.71 5.02
CA TYR A 19 75.10 -49.97 3.94
C TYR A 19 73.88 -49.10 4.27
N THR A 20 74.19 -47.89 4.76
CA THR A 20 73.49 -46.68 4.33
C THR A 20 73.79 -46.36 2.85
N LEU A 21 72.79 -45.78 2.18
CA LEU A 21 72.88 -44.91 0.99
C LEU A 21 72.75 -45.58 -0.41
N LEU A 22 71.51 -45.72 -0.89
CA LEU A 22 71.24 -45.66 -2.34
C LEU A 22 69.82 -45.15 -2.65
N ALA A 23 69.78 -44.12 -3.49
CA ALA A 23 68.68 -43.69 -4.36
C ALA A 23 67.43 -43.00 -3.74
N PHE A 24 67.55 -41.68 -3.70
CA PHE A 24 66.50 -40.69 -3.97
C PHE A 24 65.78 -40.98 -5.31
N LEU A 25 64.53 -40.48 -5.41
CA LEU A 25 63.56 -40.54 -6.53
C LEU A 25 62.67 -41.80 -6.61
N LEU A 26 61.42 -41.65 -6.17
CA LEU A 26 60.24 -41.91 -7.00
C LEU A 26 59.04 -41.12 -6.44
N ILE A 27 58.65 -40.14 -7.24
CA ILE A 27 57.52 -39.21 -7.10
C ILE A 27 56.22 -39.99 -6.93
N LYS A 28 55.34 -39.53 -6.02
CA LYS A 28 53.91 -39.85 -6.07
C LYS A 28 53.06 -38.57 -5.96
N PRO A 29 51.92 -38.52 -6.65
CA PRO A 29 51.26 -37.28 -7.06
C PRO A 29 50.36 -36.69 -5.97
N LEU A 30 50.23 -35.38 -6.12
CA LEU A 30 49.15 -34.49 -5.72
C LEU A 30 47.77 -35.20 -5.69
N PHE A 31 47.19 -35.34 -4.50
CA PHE A 31 45.74 -35.51 -4.34
C PHE A 31 45.20 -34.28 -3.60
N ALA A 32 44.62 -33.37 -4.38
CA ALA A 32 43.78 -32.30 -3.89
C ALA A 32 42.48 -32.93 -3.37
N GLN A 33 42.24 -32.85 -2.06
CA GLN A 33 40.97 -33.25 -1.47
C GLN A 33 40.00 -32.06 -1.49
N ASP A 34 38.86 -32.36 -2.10
CA ASP A 34 37.71 -31.55 -2.45
C ASP A 34 37.17 -30.70 -1.27
N SER A 35 37.22 -29.37 -1.40
CA SER A 35 36.62 -28.40 -0.46
C SER A 35 35.34 -27.74 -1.02
N THR A 36 34.77 -28.29 -2.09
CA THR A 36 33.64 -27.64 -2.79
C THR A 36 32.26 -27.89 -2.13
N ILE A 37 32.14 -28.85 -1.20
CA ILE A 37 30.85 -29.18 -0.57
C ILE A 37 30.50 -28.24 0.60
N SER A 38 31.49 -27.79 1.40
CA SER A 38 31.24 -26.91 2.57
C SER A 38 30.89 -25.47 2.17
N ALA A 39 31.61 -24.90 1.20
CA ALA A 39 31.42 -23.52 0.75
C ALA A 39 30.01 -23.27 0.15
N THR A 40 29.37 -24.32 -0.36
CA THR A 40 28.02 -24.27 -0.93
C THR A 40 26.94 -24.31 0.17
N SER A 41 27.16 -25.07 1.24
CA SER A 41 26.27 -25.13 2.41
C SER A 41 26.30 -23.82 3.21
N ASP A 42 27.50 -23.28 3.47
CA ASP A 42 27.67 -22.06 4.25
C ASP A 42 27.11 -20.82 3.53
N LYS A 43 27.27 -20.73 2.19
CA LYS A 43 26.59 -19.69 1.40
C LYS A 43 25.08 -19.84 1.41
N LYS A 44 24.55 -21.07 1.35
CA LYS A 44 23.10 -21.34 1.39
C LYS A 44 22.50 -20.98 2.75
N ILE A 45 23.19 -21.28 3.85
CA ILE A 45 22.81 -20.91 5.21
C ILE A 45 22.85 -19.38 5.40
N LEU A 46 23.90 -18.71 4.92
CA LEU A 46 24.02 -17.25 4.98
C LEU A 46 22.95 -16.52 4.15
N ILE A 47 22.59 -17.09 2.98
CA ILE A 47 21.50 -16.58 2.14
C ILE A 47 20.14 -16.77 2.84
N GLN A 48 19.89 -17.94 3.44
CA GLN A 48 18.68 -18.20 4.23
C GLN A 48 18.54 -17.23 5.41
N GLN A 49 19.61 -17.03 6.18
CA GLN A 49 19.62 -16.08 7.30
C GLN A 49 19.37 -14.63 6.84
N LYS A 50 19.93 -14.21 5.70
CA LYS A 50 19.64 -12.89 5.11
C LYS A 50 18.21 -12.76 4.57
N ILE A 51 17.60 -13.85 4.09
CA ILE A 51 16.22 -13.85 3.61
C ILE A 51 15.26 -13.74 4.80
N GLU A 52 15.47 -14.52 5.86
CA GLU A 52 14.62 -14.45 7.05
C GLU A 52 14.77 -13.11 7.78
N ALA A 53 15.99 -12.59 7.94
CA ALA A 53 16.19 -11.24 8.50
C ALA A 53 15.52 -10.13 7.65
N ARG A 54 15.48 -10.29 6.32
CA ARG A 54 14.76 -9.38 5.43
C ARG A 54 13.24 -9.54 5.55
N LYS A 55 12.72 -10.76 5.67
CA LYS A 55 11.29 -11.01 5.91
C LYS A 55 10.83 -10.40 7.24
N GLU A 56 11.58 -10.60 8.31
CA GLU A 56 11.29 -10.03 9.63
C GLU A 56 11.35 -8.50 9.60
N ALA A 57 12.36 -7.91 8.93
CA ALA A 57 12.45 -6.46 8.76
C ALA A 57 11.32 -5.88 7.89
N VAL A 58 10.84 -6.64 6.89
CA VAL A 58 9.68 -6.26 6.08
C VAL A 58 8.39 -6.40 6.89
N GLN A 59 8.20 -7.49 7.65
CA GLN A 59 7.06 -7.69 8.54
C GLN A 59 6.98 -6.60 9.62
N ALA A 60 8.09 -6.29 10.29
CA ALA A 60 8.13 -5.21 11.28
C ALA A 60 7.79 -3.84 10.67
N LYS A 61 8.23 -3.57 9.44
CA LYS A 61 7.85 -2.35 8.70
C LYS A 61 6.39 -2.35 8.27
N VAL A 62 5.82 -3.51 7.97
CA VAL A 62 4.40 -3.68 7.62
C VAL A 62 3.53 -3.49 8.86
N GLU A 63 3.86 -4.10 9.99
CA GLU A 63 3.09 -3.97 11.24
C GLU A 63 3.14 -2.53 11.79
N THR A 64 4.32 -1.90 11.81
CA THR A 64 4.42 -0.48 12.23
C THR A 64 3.70 0.49 11.29
N ARG A 65 3.52 0.13 10.01
CA ARG A 65 2.68 0.89 9.08
C ARG A 65 1.20 0.65 9.36
N LYS A 66 0.80 -0.61 9.56
CA LYS A 66 -0.57 -1.04 9.88
C LYS A 66 -1.11 -0.36 11.14
N GLU A 67 -0.33 -0.31 12.22
CA GLU A 67 -0.73 0.39 13.46
C GLU A 67 -0.88 1.90 13.25
N LYS A 68 0.06 2.54 12.55
CA LYS A 68 -0.02 3.97 12.23
C LYS A 68 -1.20 4.30 11.34
N VAL A 69 -1.55 3.39 10.43
CA VAL A 69 -2.72 3.48 9.56
C VAL A 69 -3.98 3.36 10.41
N GLN A 70 -4.12 2.34 11.25
CA GLN A 70 -5.29 2.15 12.13
C GLN A 70 -5.55 3.32 13.08
N ILE A 71 -4.51 3.84 13.75
CA ILE A 71 -4.67 5.00 14.66
C ILE A 71 -5.09 6.27 13.89
N ARG A 72 -4.54 6.47 12.68
CA ARG A 72 -4.93 7.59 11.82
C ARG A 72 -6.36 7.43 11.29
N ILE A 73 -6.83 6.21 11.05
CA ILE A 73 -8.19 5.94 10.57
C ILE A 73 -9.21 6.30 11.66
N ALA A 74 -9.10 5.69 12.85
CA ALA A 74 -10.11 5.86 13.91
C ALA A 74 -10.21 7.31 14.41
N SER A 75 -9.07 8.01 14.52
CA SER A 75 -9.06 9.42 14.95
C SER A 75 -9.60 10.38 13.89
N LYS A 76 -9.53 10.03 12.60
CA LYS A 76 -10.03 10.89 11.52
C LYS A 76 -11.52 10.72 11.27
N GLU A 77 -12.07 9.51 11.38
CA GLU A 77 -13.50 9.26 11.15
C GLU A 77 -14.41 10.08 12.08
N ALA A 78 -14.04 10.22 13.36
CA ALA A 78 -14.78 11.04 14.32
C ALA A 78 -14.73 12.55 13.98
N ASN A 79 -13.54 13.05 13.61
CA ASN A 79 -13.32 14.45 13.25
C ASN A 79 -14.03 14.84 11.94
N ILE A 80 -14.17 13.90 11.01
CA ILE A 80 -14.83 14.12 9.74
C ILE A 80 -16.35 14.24 9.94
N LYS A 81 -16.97 13.37 10.75
CA LYS A 81 -18.42 13.44 11.04
C LYS A 81 -18.83 14.78 11.65
N GLN A 82 -18.07 15.26 12.64
CA GLN A 82 -18.34 16.56 13.26
C GLN A 82 -18.21 17.72 12.26
N LYS A 83 -17.14 17.72 11.44
CA LYS A 83 -16.93 18.73 10.41
C LYS A 83 -18.03 18.75 9.35
N ILE A 84 -18.63 17.60 9.02
CA ILE A 84 -19.75 17.55 8.07
C ILE A 84 -20.97 18.25 8.65
N GLU A 85 -21.30 18.00 9.91
CA GLU A 85 -22.50 18.59 10.52
C GLU A 85 -22.38 20.12 10.62
N ASP A 86 -21.22 20.61 11.08
CA ASP A 86 -20.90 22.05 11.08
C ASP A 86 -21.00 22.68 9.67
N ARG A 87 -20.67 21.90 8.63
CA ARG A 87 -20.76 22.35 7.24
C ARG A 87 -22.19 22.36 6.72
N LYS A 88 -23.02 21.38 7.08
CA LYS A 88 -24.44 21.35 6.71
C LYS A 88 -25.18 22.56 7.24
N GLU A 89 -24.94 22.92 8.50
CA GLU A 89 -25.54 24.11 9.10
C GLU A 89 -25.14 25.39 8.35
N LYS A 90 -23.85 25.52 8.01
CA LYS A 90 -23.34 26.65 7.21
C LYS A 90 -23.97 26.69 5.82
N ILE A 91 -24.13 25.56 5.15
CA ILE A 91 -24.79 25.46 3.84
C ILE A 91 -26.25 25.90 3.96
N ALA A 92 -26.98 25.41 4.97
CA ALA A 92 -28.38 25.78 5.20
C ALA A 92 -28.54 27.28 5.46
N SER A 93 -27.65 27.86 6.28
CA SER A 93 -27.62 29.30 6.55
C SER A 93 -27.35 30.11 5.28
N ARG A 94 -26.36 29.73 4.47
CA ARG A 94 -26.05 30.43 3.21
C ARG A 94 -27.15 30.26 2.17
N HIS A 95 -27.81 29.11 2.14
CA HIS A 95 -29.00 28.87 1.32
C HIS A 95 -30.16 29.82 1.71
N ALA A 96 -30.42 29.97 3.02
CA ALA A 96 -31.44 30.90 3.51
C ALA A 96 -31.10 32.36 3.14
N ALA A 97 -29.86 32.79 3.36
CA ALA A 97 -29.40 34.13 2.99
C ALA A 97 -29.47 34.37 1.47
N LEU A 98 -29.19 33.35 0.64
CA LEU A 98 -29.39 33.44 -0.79
C LEU A 98 -30.87 33.64 -1.14
N LYS A 99 -31.76 32.87 -0.52
CA LYS A 99 -33.20 32.96 -0.75
C LYS A 99 -33.75 34.35 -0.42
N GLU A 100 -33.33 34.95 0.69
CA GLU A 100 -33.69 36.32 1.06
C GLU A 100 -33.23 37.33 -0.01
N LYS A 101 -31.99 37.21 -0.49
CA LYS A 101 -31.48 38.07 -1.58
C LYS A 101 -32.24 37.89 -2.89
N LEU A 102 -32.71 36.69 -3.20
CA LEU A 102 -33.50 36.43 -4.40
C LEU A 102 -34.91 37.04 -4.32
N GLN A 103 -35.46 37.26 -3.12
CA GLN A 103 -36.75 37.94 -2.96
C GLN A 103 -36.71 39.41 -3.41
N THR A 104 -35.54 40.06 -3.33
CA THR A 104 -35.38 41.47 -3.74
C THR A 104 -35.24 41.65 -5.25
N PHE A 105 -35.18 40.55 -6.02
CA PHE A 105 -35.08 40.63 -7.48
C PHE A 105 -36.36 41.20 -8.09
N LYS A 106 -36.17 42.02 -9.13
CA LYS A 106 -37.29 42.55 -9.94
C LYS A 106 -37.85 41.44 -10.82
N ASP A 107 -36.98 40.68 -11.49
CA ASP A 107 -37.37 39.52 -12.30
C ASP A 107 -37.54 38.27 -11.41
N LYS A 108 -38.80 37.94 -11.09
CA LYS A 108 -39.14 36.77 -10.26
C LYS A 108 -38.80 35.44 -10.93
N LYS A 109 -38.89 35.35 -12.26
CA LYS A 109 -38.54 34.13 -13.00
C LYS A 109 -37.04 33.86 -12.91
N LYS A 110 -36.23 34.91 -13.00
CA LYS A 110 -34.78 34.81 -12.82
C LYS A 110 -34.41 34.40 -11.39
N ALA A 111 -35.13 34.90 -10.39
CA ALA A 111 -34.95 34.49 -9.00
C ALA A 111 -35.26 33.01 -8.79
N GLU A 112 -36.38 32.52 -9.30
CA GLU A 112 -36.79 31.12 -9.22
C GLU A 112 -35.79 30.18 -9.90
N ILE A 113 -35.30 30.55 -11.09
CA ILE A 113 -34.28 29.78 -11.80
C ILE A 113 -32.99 29.73 -10.98
N ALA A 114 -32.57 30.84 -10.36
CA ALA A 114 -31.38 30.88 -9.53
C ALA A 114 -31.51 29.99 -8.28
N GLU A 115 -32.66 30.01 -7.60
CA GLU A 115 -32.95 29.12 -6.46
C GLU A 115 -32.95 27.64 -6.89
N THR A 116 -33.54 27.34 -8.04
CA THR A 116 -33.56 25.98 -8.62
C THR A 116 -32.16 25.49 -8.95
N VAL A 117 -31.33 26.33 -9.59
CA VAL A 117 -29.94 25.99 -9.90
C VAL A 117 -29.16 25.77 -8.61
N ASN A 118 -29.31 26.64 -7.61
CA ASN A 118 -28.67 26.50 -6.32
C ASN A 118 -28.98 25.16 -5.64
N THR A 119 -30.27 24.81 -5.59
CA THR A 119 -30.75 23.53 -5.03
C THR A 119 -30.17 22.34 -5.79
N ASN A 120 -30.13 22.43 -7.12
CA ASN A 120 -29.58 21.39 -7.97
C ASN A 120 -28.07 21.20 -7.78
N LEU A 121 -27.28 22.27 -7.59
CA LEU A 121 -25.84 22.15 -7.33
C LEU A 121 -25.55 21.35 -6.07
N ASN A 122 -26.22 21.68 -4.96
CA ASN A 122 -26.04 20.98 -3.70
C ASN A 122 -26.53 19.51 -3.80
N ARG A 123 -27.68 19.28 -4.43
CA ARG A 123 -28.20 17.92 -4.68
C ARG A 123 -27.26 17.08 -5.54
N ILE A 124 -26.64 17.67 -6.56
CA ILE A 124 -25.65 16.97 -7.40
C ILE A 124 -24.43 16.58 -6.55
N ASN A 125 -23.91 17.48 -5.70
CA ASN A 125 -22.78 17.16 -4.83
C ASN A 125 -23.10 15.93 -3.98
N THR A 126 -24.21 15.96 -3.23
CA THR A 126 -24.68 14.85 -2.38
C THR A 126 -24.80 13.55 -3.18
N ASN A 127 -25.58 13.56 -4.26
CA ASN A 127 -25.83 12.35 -5.04
C ASN A 127 -24.55 11.75 -5.66
N GLN A 128 -23.57 12.59 -6.02
CA GLN A 128 -22.32 12.13 -6.60
C GLN A 128 -21.38 11.58 -5.53
N THR A 129 -21.25 12.25 -4.38
CA THR A 129 -20.41 11.77 -3.28
C THR A 129 -20.96 10.48 -2.67
N ASP A 130 -22.29 10.35 -2.53
CA ASP A 130 -22.91 9.13 -2.01
C ASP A 130 -22.65 7.93 -2.92
N ARG A 131 -22.73 8.13 -4.24
CA ARG A 131 -22.41 7.10 -5.23
C ARG A 131 -20.93 6.71 -5.17
N MET A 132 -20.03 7.67 -5.02
CA MET A 132 -18.59 7.42 -4.87
C MET A 132 -18.29 6.62 -3.60
N LEU A 133 -18.87 6.99 -2.45
CA LEU A 133 -18.73 6.25 -1.19
C LEU A 133 -19.26 4.81 -1.32
N LYS A 134 -20.42 4.62 -1.96
CA LYS A 134 -20.96 3.27 -2.22
C LYS A 134 -20.00 2.41 -3.07
N HIS A 135 -19.36 3.00 -4.07
CA HIS A 135 -18.36 2.31 -4.88
C HIS A 135 -17.10 1.97 -4.08
N LEU A 136 -16.60 2.89 -3.25
CA LEU A 136 -15.47 2.66 -2.35
C LEU A 136 -15.75 1.50 -1.37
N ASN A 137 -16.96 1.47 -0.79
CA ASN A 137 -17.38 0.37 0.07
C ASN A 137 -17.40 -0.97 -0.69
N THR A 138 -17.91 -0.97 -1.92
CA THR A 138 -17.95 -2.18 -2.76
C THR A 138 -16.55 -2.72 -3.05
N ILE A 139 -15.60 -1.86 -3.42
CA ILE A 139 -14.23 -2.31 -3.70
C ILE A 139 -13.48 -2.69 -2.41
N SER A 140 -13.81 -2.08 -1.26
CA SER A 140 -13.30 -2.51 0.04
C SER A 140 -13.77 -3.93 0.37
N THR A 141 -15.05 -4.26 0.17
CA THR A 141 -15.56 -5.62 0.37
C THR A 141 -14.88 -6.64 -0.55
N ILE A 142 -14.54 -6.26 -1.79
CA ILE A 142 -13.75 -7.13 -2.68
C ILE A 142 -12.36 -7.35 -2.11
N LEU A 143 -11.70 -6.29 -1.63
CA LEU A 143 -10.38 -6.37 -1.03
C LEU A 143 -10.37 -7.29 0.21
N ASP A 144 -11.37 -7.18 1.08
CA ASP A 144 -11.52 -8.03 2.27
C ASP A 144 -11.64 -9.52 1.89
N LYS A 145 -12.36 -9.83 0.80
CA LYS A 145 -12.43 -11.21 0.28
C LYS A 145 -11.05 -11.72 -0.16
N VAL A 146 -10.26 -10.90 -0.84
CA VAL A 146 -8.90 -11.31 -1.26
C VAL A 146 -8.00 -11.50 -0.05
N GLU A 147 -8.07 -10.60 0.94
CA GLU A 147 -7.32 -10.74 2.19
C GLU A 147 -7.67 -12.03 2.94
N ASN A 148 -8.97 -12.37 3.01
CA ASN A 148 -9.41 -13.63 3.61
C ASN A 148 -8.82 -14.85 2.89
N LEU A 149 -8.78 -14.85 1.56
CA LEU A 149 -8.18 -15.94 0.78
C LEU A 149 -6.67 -16.07 1.03
N VAL A 150 -5.97 -14.94 1.15
CA VAL A 150 -4.54 -14.90 1.47
C VAL A 150 -4.27 -15.46 2.88
N ASN A 151 -5.10 -15.08 3.85
CA ASN A 151 -4.98 -15.54 5.23
C ASN A 151 -5.32 -17.03 5.40
N GLN A 152 -6.21 -17.55 4.56
CA GLN A 152 -6.56 -18.98 4.51
C GLN A 152 -5.54 -19.84 3.75
N GLY A 153 -4.49 -19.24 3.16
CA GLY A 153 -3.51 -19.98 2.37
C GLY A 153 -4.10 -20.60 1.09
N ASN A 154 -5.10 -19.93 0.48
CA ASN A 154 -5.78 -20.46 -0.69
C ASN A 154 -4.81 -20.66 -1.87
N SER A 155 -4.86 -21.82 -2.52
CA SER A 155 -3.98 -22.21 -3.64
C SER A 155 -4.14 -21.36 -4.91
N SER A 156 -5.20 -20.57 -5.00
CA SER A 156 -5.41 -19.58 -6.06
C SER A 156 -4.49 -18.37 -5.91
N ILE A 157 -3.99 -18.10 -4.70
CA ILE A 157 -3.03 -17.03 -4.41
C ILE A 157 -1.62 -17.57 -4.68
N LYS A 158 -0.99 -17.09 -5.74
CA LYS A 158 0.31 -17.56 -6.20
C LYS A 158 1.49 -16.90 -5.48
N ASP A 159 1.32 -15.66 -5.03
CA ASP A 159 2.30 -14.96 -4.21
C ASP A 159 1.61 -14.28 -3.01
N PRO A 160 1.42 -15.01 -1.89
CA PRO A 160 0.77 -14.46 -0.70
C PRO A 160 1.48 -13.24 -0.10
N ASP A 161 2.82 -13.19 -0.17
CA ASP A 161 3.60 -12.10 0.42
C ASP A 161 3.46 -10.81 -0.39
N ALA A 162 3.62 -10.89 -1.72
CA ALA A 162 3.39 -9.73 -2.59
C ALA A 162 1.93 -9.26 -2.53
N THR A 163 0.98 -10.19 -2.44
CA THR A 163 -0.44 -9.86 -2.33
C THR A 163 -0.75 -9.10 -1.05
N ARG A 164 -0.17 -9.48 0.11
CA ARG A 164 -0.35 -8.73 1.37
C ARG A 164 0.13 -7.29 1.26
N VAL A 165 1.27 -7.07 0.62
CA VAL A 165 1.80 -5.71 0.39
C VAL A 165 0.85 -4.90 -0.50
N ALA A 166 0.38 -5.49 -1.60
CA ALA A 166 -0.57 -4.83 -2.50
C ALA A 166 -1.91 -4.51 -1.81
N ILE A 167 -2.39 -5.41 -0.93
CA ILE A 167 -3.63 -5.20 -0.15
C ILE A 167 -3.50 -3.96 0.73
N GLU A 168 -2.39 -3.83 1.46
CA GLU A 168 -2.16 -2.68 2.33
C GLU A 168 -2.12 -1.37 1.55
N ASP A 169 -1.41 -1.34 0.42
CA ASP A 169 -1.36 -0.16 -0.46
C ASP A 169 -2.75 0.21 -0.99
N ALA A 170 -3.57 -0.77 -1.38
CA ALA A 170 -4.94 -0.55 -1.84
C ALA A 170 -5.84 -0.05 -0.70
N ARG A 171 -5.69 -0.58 0.52
CA ARG A 171 -6.47 -0.19 1.70
C ARG A 171 -6.18 1.27 2.07
N ILE A 172 -4.91 1.68 2.10
CA ILE A 172 -4.49 3.07 2.31
C ILE A 172 -5.12 4.00 1.26
N MET A 173 -5.08 3.61 -0.02
CA MET A 173 -5.66 4.40 -1.11
C MET A 173 -7.18 4.54 -0.98
N ILE A 174 -7.90 3.45 -0.66
CA ILE A 174 -9.36 3.49 -0.46
C ILE A 174 -9.72 4.46 0.67
N ILE A 175 -9.03 4.37 1.81
CA ILE A 175 -9.29 5.24 2.95
C ILE A 175 -9.02 6.70 2.61
N SER A 176 -7.85 6.99 2.02
CA SER A 176 -7.50 8.35 1.62
C SER A 176 -8.52 8.94 0.64
N THR A 177 -9.04 8.13 -0.29
CA THR A 177 -10.08 8.57 -1.22
C THR A 177 -11.44 8.76 -0.52
N SER A 178 -11.82 7.87 0.41
CA SER A 178 -13.03 8.02 1.22
C SER A 178 -13.01 9.33 2.03
N ASP A 179 -11.86 9.71 2.59
CA ASP A 179 -11.67 10.98 3.28
C ASP A 179 -11.94 12.15 2.32
N VAL A 180 -11.32 12.15 1.14
CA VAL A 180 -11.49 13.22 0.14
C VAL A 180 -12.94 13.30 -0.35
N VAL A 181 -13.63 12.17 -0.58
CA VAL A 181 -15.05 12.16 -0.95
C VAL A 181 -15.92 12.74 0.17
N THR A 182 -15.56 12.46 1.42
CA THR A 182 -16.32 12.96 2.57
C THR A 182 -16.08 14.45 2.82
N GLU A 183 -14.85 14.94 2.59
CA GLU A 183 -14.59 16.39 2.59
C GLU A 183 -15.35 17.08 1.44
N GLN A 184 -15.43 16.43 0.28
CA GLN A 184 -16.17 16.92 -0.88
C GLN A 184 -17.67 17.01 -0.60
N SER A 185 -18.27 16.06 0.12
CA SER A 185 -19.70 16.08 0.46
C SER A 185 -20.07 17.26 1.35
N GLY A 186 -19.14 17.73 2.18
CA GLY A 186 -19.30 18.91 3.02
C GLY A 186 -18.98 20.25 2.35
N LYS A 187 -18.68 20.29 1.03
CA LYS A 187 -18.46 21.57 0.35
C LYS A 187 -19.77 22.28 0.02
N ASP A 188 -19.75 23.59 0.20
CA ASP A 188 -20.85 24.50 -0.14
C ASP A 188 -20.68 25.03 -1.57
N TYR A 189 -21.73 24.88 -2.38
CA TYR A 189 -21.83 25.39 -3.75
C TYR A 189 -22.94 26.42 -3.91
N THR A 190 -23.34 27.04 -2.80
CA THR A 190 -24.33 28.09 -2.81
C THR A 190 -23.88 29.25 -3.69
N ILE A 191 -24.80 29.75 -4.52
CA ILE A 191 -24.52 30.87 -5.44
C ILE A 191 -24.15 32.11 -4.62
N GLU A 192 -22.98 32.67 -4.90
CA GLU A 192 -22.55 33.95 -4.34
C GLU A 192 -23.07 35.07 -5.23
N LEU A 193 -24.22 35.65 -4.86
CA LEU A 193 -24.86 36.70 -5.65
C LEU A 193 -24.10 38.03 -5.56
N THR A 194 -23.71 38.55 -6.72
CA THR A 194 -23.17 39.90 -6.86
C THR A 194 -24.28 40.90 -7.22
N SER A 195 -25.08 40.59 -8.25
CA SER A 195 -26.23 41.40 -8.66
C SER A 195 -27.20 40.60 -9.52
N GLU A 196 -28.42 41.13 -9.71
CA GLU A 196 -29.42 40.51 -10.57
C GLU A 196 -28.94 40.32 -12.03
N SER A 197 -28.14 41.26 -12.56
CA SER A 197 -27.60 41.15 -13.92
C SER A 197 -26.50 40.09 -14.06
N LYS A 198 -25.85 39.71 -12.94
CA LYS A 198 -24.72 38.79 -12.90
C LYS A 198 -25.07 37.38 -12.42
N VAL A 199 -26.28 37.16 -11.90
CA VAL A 199 -26.71 35.87 -11.34
C VAL A 199 -26.43 34.66 -12.24
N LYS A 200 -26.56 34.80 -13.57
CA LYS A 200 -26.22 33.72 -14.51
C LYS A 200 -24.73 33.39 -14.48
N ALA A 201 -23.86 34.41 -14.49
CA ALA A 201 -22.42 34.24 -14.43
C ALA A 201 -21.98 33.69 -13.06
N ASP A 202 -22.58 34.17 -11.98
CA ASP A 202 -22.34 33.71 -10.61
C ASP A 202 -22.69 32.22 -10.48
N ALA A 203 -23.86 31.82 -10.97
CA ALA A 203 -24.29 30.42 -11.00
C ALA A 203 -23.39 29.52 -11.87
N GLN A 204 -22.96 30.02 -13.04
CA GLN A 204 -22.03 29.29 -13.91
C GLN A 204 -20.67 29.05 -13.23
N THR A 205 -20.20 30.03 -12.46
CA THR A 205 -18.94 29.92 -11.70
C THR A 205 -19.03 28.81 -10.67
N GLN A 206 -20.09 28.78 -9.86
CA GLN A 206 -20.29 27.71 -8.88
C GLN A 206 -20.49 26.34 -9.53
N ARG A 207 -21.21 26.27 -10.66
CA ARG A 207 -21.34 25.02 -11.43
C ARG A 207 -19.99 24.48 -11.92
N LYS A 208 -19.14 25.35 -12.47
CA LYS A 208 -17.79 24.96 -12.93
C LYS A 208 -16.93 24.48 -11.77
N LYS A 209 -17.01 25.16 -10.62
CA LYS A 209 -16.32 24.76 -9.39
C LYS A 209 -16.74 23.36 -8.96
N LEU A 210 -18.05 23.12 -8.83
CA LEU A 210 -18.59 21.79 -8.49
C LEU A 210 -18.12 20.72 -9.47
N HIS A 211 -18.18 21.02 -10.77
CA HIS A 211 -17.78 20.07 -11.81
C HIS A 211 -16.31 19.67 -11.68
N ASN A 212 -15.41 20.64 -11.55
CA ASN A 212 -13.97 20.39 -11.44
C ASN A 212 -13.63 19.62 -10.17
N ASP A 213 -14.24 20.00 -9.05
CA ASP A 213 -14.07 19.34 -7.77
C ASP A 213 -14.52 17.86 -7.85
N LEU A 214 -15.72 17.60 -8.38
CA LEU A 214 -16.22 16.23 -8.56
C LEU A 214 -15.39 15.40 -9.53
N LEU A 215 -14.83 16.01 -10.60
CA LEU A 215 -13.92 15.32 -11.51
C LEU A 215 -12.62 14.91 -10.81
N ALA A 216 -12.03 15.79 -10.02
CA ALA A 216 -10.81 15.50 -9.27
C ALA A 216 -11.04 14.33 -8.30
N VAL A 217 -12.15 14.36 -7.55
CA VAL A 217 -12.49 13.27 -6.62
C VAL A 217 -12.79 11.96 -7.36
N ARG A 218 -13.51 12.02 -8.48
CA ARG A 218 -13.80 10.84 -9.31
C ARG A 218 -12.52 10.15 -9.79
N LYS A 219 -11.49 10.91 -10.15
CA LYS A 219 -10.20 10.36 -10.57
C LYS A 219 -9.58 9.50 -9.47
N LEU A 220 -9.60 9.97 -8.22
CA LEU A 220 -9.10 9.20 -7.07
C LEU A 220 -9.88 7.90 -6.84
N VAL A 221 -11.21 7.93 -7.02
CA VAL A 221 -12.05 6.71 -6.92
C VAL A 221 -11.66 5.68 -7.99
N ILE A 222 -11.34 6.15 -9.20
CA ILE A 222 -10.85 5.27 -10.29
C ILE A 222 -9.48 4.69 -9.92
N GLU A 223 -8.57 5.49 -9.37
CA GLU A 223 -7.25 5.03 -8.92
C GLU A 223 -7.37 3.99 -7.79
N SER A 224 -8.29 4.18 -6.83
CA SER A 224 -8.60 3.16 -5.80
C SER A 224 -9.09 1.85 -6.42
N LYS A 225 -9.98 1.91 -7.43
CA LYS A 225 -10.43 0.72 -8.16
C LYS A 225 -9.27 0.03 -8.88
N GLN A 226 -8.38 0.79 -9.52
CA GLN A 226 -7.20 0.26 -10.19
C GLN A 226 -6.27 -0.44 -9.20
N LYS A 227 -6.06 0.12 -8.00
CA LYS A 227 -5.28 -0.53 -6.94
C LYS A 227 -5.88 -1.87 -6.48
N VAL A 228 -7.19 -1.97 -6.35
CA VAL A 228 -7.82 -3.28 -6.05
C VAL A 228 -7.68 -4.26 -7.21
N THR A 229 -7.74 -3.77 -8.45
CA THR A 229 -7.50 -4.60 -9.64
C THR A 229 -6.07 -5.15 -9.65
N GLU A 230 -5.11 -4.30 -9.27
CA GLU A 230 -3.70 -4.64 -9.14
C GLU A 230 -3.45 -5.70 -8.06
N VAL A 231 -4.19 -5.64 -6.94
CA VAL A 231 -4.17 -6.69 -5.91
C VAL A 231 -4.59 -8.03 -6.50
N ILE A 232 -5.69 -8.07 -7.26
CA ILE A 232 -6.18 -9.30 -7.89
C ILE A 232 -5.17 -9.82 -8.92
N ARG A 233 -4.53 -8.92 -9.68
CA ARG A 233 -3.46 -9.28 -10.62
C ARG A 233 -2.27 -9.91 -9.90
N THR A 234 -1.82 -9.27 -8.82
CA THR A 234 -0.70 -9.73 -7.97
C THR A 234 -1.01 -11.09 -7.35
N ALA A 235 -2.24 -11.29 -6.88
CA ALA A 235 -2.70 -12.56 -6.32
C ALA A 235 -2.58 -13.72 -7.31
N LYS A 236 -2.78 -13.47 -8.61
CA LYS A 236 -2.73 -14.47 -9.67
C LYS A 236 -1.32 -14.64 -10.28
N ALA A 237 -0.44 -13.67 -10.10
CA ALA A 237 0.90 -13.70 -10.69
C ALA A 237 1.82 -14.67 -9.93
N GLU A 238 2.57 -15.47 -10.68
CA GLU A 238 3.57 -16.36 -10.07
C GLU A 238 4.71 -15.57 -9.41
N LYS A 239 5.26 -16.15 -8.33
CA LYS A 239 6.33 -15.54 -7.54
C LYS A 239 7.54 -15.24 -8.43
N GLY A 240 7.83 -13.94 -8.63
CA GLY A 240 8.97 -13.48 -9.44
C GLY A 240 8.63 -13.03 -10.86
N ALA A 241 7.37 -13.10 -11.31
CA ALA A 241 6.93 -12.51 -12.57
C ALA A 241 6.77 -10.98 -12.43
N LYS A 242 7.88 -10.24 -12.48
CA LYS A 242 7.85 -8.78 -12.64
C LYS A 242 7.34 -8.42 -14.04
N GLU A 243 6.31 -7.60 -14.03
CA GLU A 243 5.71 -6.78 -15.10
C GLU A 243 6.44 -6.72 -16.45
N ALA A 244 5.88 -7.41 -17.43
CA ALA A 244 5.92 -6.95 -18.81
C ALA A 244 4.64 -6.14 -19.07
N THR A 245 4.68 -4.83 -18.86
CA THR A 245 3.66 -3.92 -19.42
C THR A 245 4.30 -2.64 -19.91
N THR A 246 4.45 -2.51 -21.23
CA THR A 246 3.96 -1.35 -22.00
C THR A 246 4.15 -1.60 -23.51
N SER A 247 3.07 -1.94 -24.20
CA SER A 247 2.95 -1.75 -25.65
C SER A 247 1.47 -1.78 -26.04
N GLY A 248 0.97 -0.62 -26.47
CA GLY A 248 -0.22 -0.51 -27.32
C GLY A 248 -1.50 -0.09 -26.62
N GLN A 249 -1.76 1.22 -26.58
CA GLN A 249 -2.77 1.83 -27.46
C GLN A 249 -2.68 3.36 -27.32
N GLN A 250 -2.27 3.98 -28.44
CA GLN A 250 -2.48 5.38 -28.75
C GLN A 250 -3.95 5.61 -29.10
#